data_AF-A0A1M6VYA8-F1
#
_entry.id   AF-A0A1M6VYA8-F1
#
_cell.length_a   1.000
_cell.length_b   1.000
_cell.length_c   1.000
_cell.angle_alpha   90.00
_cell.angle_beta   90.00
_cell.angle_gamma   90.00
#
_symmetry.space_group_name_H-M   'P 1'
#
loop_
_entity.id
_entity.type
_entity.pdbx_description
1 polymer ?
#
loop_
_entity_poly.entity_id
_entity_poly.type
_entity_poly.pdbx_seq_one_letter_code
_entity_poly.pdbx_strand_id
1 'polypeptide(L)'
;MTEEKEIRGLTPVRTARVISTLVALMGMVFLLMQRVLSAVLQMATDGLNLGLARYNTFTGRMALQNFPEDRQLFKLLKDVQSILPSAEMALTVLMVVAIVLLAVALVGLALPRPYVHVLVALKILKWKTGDADEVENASLREILEKIGDVPLKKLAIPFGIVAALVIVALVISNCHDKIKAASVDGAVDELQQQAATYISAQRSYFAQKKVVGGAKALQLPDSLSTDAFTYKITGSRFLATSKVPLGDCPAGTKWYVSASVKGVFEKELQLYRALPKDSACAKLTPEFKNIGRK
;
A
#
# COMPACT_ATOMS: atom_id res chain seq x y z
N MET A 1 -7.71 43.70 -55.95
CA MET A 1 -8.62 43.26 -54.88
C MET A 1 -8.37 41.80 -54.61
N THR A 2 -7.54 41.49 -53.63
CA THR A 2 -7.34 40.14 -53.10
C THR A 2 -7.60 40.26 -51.61
N GLU A 3 -8.75 39.75 -51.17
CA GLU A 3 -9.14 39.68 -49.77
C GLU A 3 -8.12 38.81 -49.03
N GLU A 4 -7.28 39.44 -48.23
CA GLU A 4 -6.49 38.76 -47.21
C GLU A 4 -7.49 38.28 -46.16
N LYS A 5 -7.82 36.99 -46.17
CA LYS A 5 -8.60 36.35 -45.12
C LYS A 5 -7.85 36.55 -43.80
N GLU A 6 -8.34 37.48 -42.98
CA GLU A 6 -7.95 37.66 -41.59
C GLU A 6 -8.07 36.30 -40.87
N ILE A 7 -6.95 35.61 -40.69
CA ILE A 7 -6.91 34.41 -39.86
C ILE A 7 -7.01 34.90 -38.42
N ARG A 8 -8.25 35.02 -37.92
CA ARG A 8 -8.56 35.32 -36.52
C ARG A 8 -7.92 34.25 -35.62
N GLY A 9 -6.72 34.53 -35.12
CA GLY A 9 -6.03 33.69 -34.15
C GLY A 9 -6.80 33.62 -32.82
N LEU A 10 -6.62 32.53 -32.07
CA LEU A 10 -7.19 32.45 -30.72
C LEU A 10 -6.50 33.47 -29.80
N THR A 11 -7.30 34.26 -29.10
CA THR A 11 -6.80 35.13 -28.02
C THR A 11 -6.05 34.29 -26.97
N PRO A 12 -4.92 34.77 -26.41
CA PRO A 12 -4.04 33.99 -25.53
C PRO A 12 -4.77 33.35 -24.33
N VAL A 13 -5.80 34.02 -23.82
CA VAL A 13 -6.64 33.50 -22.73
C VAL A 13 -7.48 32.30 -23.17
N ARG A 14 -8.01 32.30 -24.40
CA ARG A 14 -8.74 31.15 -24.96
C ARG A 14 -7.80 29.98 -25.21
N THR A 15 -6.59 30.23 -25.71
CA THR A 15 -5.58 29.19 -25.95
C THR A 15 -5.13 28.51 -24.65
N ALA A 16 -4.86 29.29 -23.59
CA ALA A 16 -4.55 28.74 -22.27
C ALA A 16 -5.69 27.87 -21.71
N ARG A 17 -6.94 28.33 -21.83
CA ARG A 17 -8.10 27.55 -21.39
C ARG A 17 -8.23 26.24 -22.16
N VAL A 18 -8.10 26.27 -23.48
CA VAL A 18 -8.16 25.06 -24.32
C VAL A 18 -7.06 24.06 -23.96
N ILE A 19 -5.82 24.52 -23.78
CA ILE A 19 -4.70 23.66 -23.38
C ILE A 19 -4.95 23.09 -21.98
N SER A 20 -5.38 23.90 -21.02
CA SER A 20 -5.68 23.44 -19.67
C SER A 20 -6.82 22.42 -19.64
N THR A 21 -7.86 22.57 -20.46
CA THR A 21 -8.93 21.57 -20.58
C THR A 21 -8.43 20.26 -21.19
N LEU A 22 -7.48 20.32 -22.13
CA LEU A 22 -6.89 19.14 -22.74
C LEU A 22 -6.00 18.38 -21.76
N VAL A 23 -5.21 19.11 -20.97
CA VAL A 23 -4.42 18.55 -19.86
C VAL A 23 -5.32 17.97 -18.77
N ALA A 24 -6.45 18.62 -18.45
CA ALA A 24 -7.44 18.09 -17.50
C ALA A 24 -8.04 16.77 -17.99
N LEU A 25 -8.41 16.69 -19.27
CA LEU A 25 -8.93 15.48 -19.89
C LEU A 25 -7.89 14.36 -19.84
N MET A 26 -6.63 14.65 -20.18
CA MET A 26 -5.54 13.69 -20.09
C MET A 26 -5.34 13.18 -18.65
N GLY A 27 -5.35 14.08 -17.66
CA GLY A 27 -5.29 13.72 -16.24
C GLY A 27 -6.47 12.85 -15.79
N MET A 28 -7.69 13.15 -16.24
CA MET A 28 -8.86 12.31 -15.96
C MET A 28 -8.77 10.93 -16.60
N VAL A 29 -8.26 10.83 -17.84
CA VAL A 29 -8.04 9.53 -18.49
C VAL A 29 -7.02 8.70 -17.70
N PHE A 30 -5.91 9.31 -17.25
CA PHE A 30 -4.94 8.62 -16.41
C PHE A 30 -5.53 8.18 -15.07
N LEU A 31 -6.36 9.00 -14.41
CA LEU A 31 -7.06 8.58 -13.20
C LEU A 31 -8.02 7.41 -13.44
N LEU A 32 -8.76 7.43 -14.56
CA LEU A 32 -9.67 6.34 -14.89
C LEU A 32 -8.88 5.05 -15.15
N MET A 33 -7.79 5.14 -15.91
CA MET A 33 -6.89 4.02 -16.16
C MET A 33 -6.29 3.49 -14.85
N GLN A 34 -5.84 4.37 -13.95
CA GLN A 34 -5.38 4.00 -12.59
C GLN A 34 -6.42 3.20 -11.83
N ARG A 35 -7.69 3.65 -11.82
CA ARG A 35 -8.78 2.97 -11.10
C ARG A 35 -9.06 1.59 -11.66
N VAL A 36 -9.09 1.47 -12.99
CA VAL A 36 -9.28 0.17 -13.66
C VAL A 36 -8.12 -0.77 -13.36
N LEU A 37 -6.87 -0.32 -13.52
CA LEU A 37 -5.70 -1.16 -13.22
C LEU A 37 -5.64 -1.54 -11.74
N SER A 38 -6.04 -0.65 -10.83
CA SER A 38 -6.11 -0.97 -9.39
C SER A 38 -7.11 -2.08 -9.09
N ALA A 39 -8.29 -2.06 -9.73
CA ALA A 39 -9.28 -3.12 -9.56
C ALA A 39 -8.80 -4.45 -10.14
N VAL A 40 -8.14 -4.42 -11.30
CA VAL A 40 -7.52 -5.61 -11.92
C VAL A 40 -6.42 -6.18 -11.04
N LEU A 41 -5.57 -5.33 -10.46
CA LEU A 41 -4.49 -5.76 -9.58
C LEU A 41 -5.03 -6.40 -8.29
N GLN A 42 -6.11 -5.85 -7.73
CA GLN A 42 -6.77 -6.45 -6.57
C GLN A 42 -7.34 -7.84 -6.90
N MET A 43 -8.03 -7.97 -8.04
CA MET A 43 -8.52 -9.27 -8.51
C MET A 43 -7.39 -10.27 -8.77
N ALA A 44 -6.26 -9.81 -9.32
CA ALA A 44 -5.07 -10.64 -9.53
C ALA A 44 -4.46 -11.09 -8.21
N THR A 45 -4.40 -10.21 -7.21
CA THR A 45 -3.89 -10.52 -5.87
C THR A 45 -4.77 -11.56 -5.17
N ASP A 46 -6.09 -11.40 -5.24
CA ASP A 46 -7.04 -12.35 -4.66
C ASP A 46 -6.96 -13.71 -5.36
N GLY A 47 -6.88 -13.72 -6.69
CA GLY A 47 -6.70 -14.94 -7.48
C GLY A 47 -5.38 -15.66 -7.17
N LEU A 48 -4.30 -14.90 -6.99
CA LEU A 48 -2.99 -15.42 -6.61
C LEU A 48 -3.03 -16.04 -5.21
N ASN A 49 -3.63 -15.34 -4.24
CA ASN A 49 -3.78 -15.85 -2.87
C ASN A 49 -4.61 -17.14 -2.85
N LEU A 50 -5.70 -17.20 -3.62
CA LEU A 50 -6.52 -18.40 -3.74
C LEU A 50 -5.72 -19.57 -4.37
N GLY A 51 -4.96 -19.28 -5.42
CA GLY A 51 -4.09 -20.25 -6.10
C GLY A 51 -3.00 -20.80 -5.18
N LEU A 52 -2.29 -19.94 -4.47
CA LEU A 52 -1.27 -20.34 -3.50
C LEU A 52 -1.85 -21.09 -2.30
N ALA A 53 -3.05 -20.70 -1.83
CA ALA A 53 -3.74 -21.39 -0.75
C ALA A 53 -4.06 -22.85 -1.11
N ARG A 54 -4.47 -23.12 -2.37
CA ARG A 54 -4.66 -24.49 -2.88
C ARG A 54 -3.40 -25.32 -2.72
N TYR A 55 -2.24 -24.79 -3.11
CA TYR A 55 -0.96 -25.51 -3.03
C TYR A 55 -0.38 -25.63 -1.62
N ASN A 56 -0.90 -24.91 -0.63
CA ASN A 56 -0.56 -25.10 0.78
C ASN A 56 -1.29 -26.29 1.44
N THR A 57 -2.36 -26.79 0.81
CA THR A 57 -3.09 -27.98 1.29
C THR A 57 -2.32 -29.29 1.02
N PHE A 58 -2.74 -30.39 1.66
CA PHE A 58 -2.12 -31.71 1.46
C PHE A 58 -2.29 -32.19 0.01
N THR A 59 -3.51 -32.10 -0.53
CA THR A 59 -3.82 -32.48 -1.91
C THR A 59 -3.08 -31.62 -2.92
N GLY A 60 -2.97 -30.30 -2.67
CA GLY A 60 -2.19 -29.40 -3.52
C GLY A 60 -0.69 -29.74 -3.56
N ARG A 61 -0.08 -30.09 -2.42
CA ARG A 61 1.33 -30.50 -2.37
C ARG A 61 1.58 -31.85 -3.05
N MET A 62 0.65 -32.79 -2.89
CA MET A 62 0.71 -34.07 -3.58
C MET A 62 0.59 -33.86 -5.09
N ALA A 63 -0.31 -32.98 -5.53
CA ALA A 63 -0.49 -32.67 -6.95
C ALA A 63 0.77 -32.05 -7.55
N LEU A 64 1.41 -31.11 -6.85
CA LEU A 64 2.65 -30.46 -7.26
C LEU A 64 3.83 -31.45 -7.40
N GLN A 65 3.86 -32.51 -6.58
CA GLN A 65 4.89 -33.54 -6.68
C GLN A 65 4.64 -34.52 -7.82
N ASN A 66 3.38 -34.81 -8.16
CA ASN A 66 3.03 -35.90 -9.08
C ASN A 66 2.63 -35.43 -10.48
N PHE A 67 2.13 -34.19 -10.63
CA PHE A 67 1.65 -33.65 -11.91
C PHE A 67 2.54 -32.51 -12.40
N PRO A 68 3.12 -32.60 -13.62
CA PRO A 68 3.94 -31.54 -14.18
C PRO A 68 3.14 -30.25 -14.48
N GLU A 69 1.85 -30.35 -14.76
CA GLU A 69 0.96 -29.21 -15.02
C GLU A 69 0.82 -28.32 -13.79
N ASP A 70 0.64 -28.93 -12.61
CA ASP A 70 0.55 -28.21 -11.34
C ASP A 70 1.89 -27.54 -10.95
N ARG A 71 3.03 -28.12 -11.33
CA ARG A 71 4.35 -27.47 -11.15
C ARG A 71 4.48 -26.22 -12.01
N GLN A 72 4.02 -26.28 -13.26
CA GLN A 72 4.05 -25.12 -14.15
C GLN A 72 3.11 -24.03 -13.65
N LEU A 73 1.88 -24.39 -13.24
CA LEU A 73 0.93 -23.41 -12.69
C LEU A 73 1.45 -22.77 -11.40
N PHE A 74 2.05 -23.55 -10.51
CA PHE A 74 2.66 -22.99 -9.29
C PHE A 74 3.85 -22.07 -9.60
N LYS A 75 4.67 -22.41 -10.60
CA LYS A 75 5.77 -21.54 -11.04
C LYS A 75 5.22 -20.22 -11.57
N LEU A 76 4.18 -20.25 -12.42
CA LEU A 76 3.51 -19.04 -12.92
C LEU A 76 2.93 -18.20 -11.78
N LEU A 77 2.30 -18.82 -10.77
CA LEU A 77 1.81 -18.10 -9.59
C LEU A 77 2.96 -17.42 -8.84
N LYS A 78 4.11 -18.08 -8.67
CA LYS A 78 5.28 -17.46 -8.04
C LYS A 78 5.87 -16.32 -8.87
N ASP A 79 5.91 -16.47 -10.19
CA ASP A 79 6.40 -15.43 -11.10
C ASP A 79 5.50 -14.19 -11.01
N VAL A 80 4.17 -14.36 -11.02
CA VAL A 80 3.21 -13.25 -10.84
C VAL A 80 3.32 -12.63 -9.44
N GLN A 81 3.55 -13.44 -8.40
CA GLN A 81 3.76 -12.95 -7.03
C GLN A 81 4.95 -11.99 -6.93
N SER A 82 6.00 -12.25 -7.70
CA SER A 82 7.20 -11.41 -7.71
C SER A 82 7.00 -10.07 -8.42
N ILE A 83 6.03 -9.98 -9.34
CA ILE A 83 5.74 -8.79 -10.16
C ILE A 83 4.65 -7.91 -9.53
N LEU A 84 3.76 -8.48 -8.72
CA LEU A 84 2.72 -7.74 -8.00
C LEU A 84 3.22 -6.47 -7.27
N PRO A 85 4.28 -6.52 -6.43
CA PRO A 85 4.74 -5.32 -5.71
C PRO A 85 5.30 -4.23 -6.64
N SER A 86 5.90 -4.59 -7.78
CA SER A 86 6.36 -3.59 -8.75
C SER A 86 5.19 -2.96 -9.52
N ALA A 87 4.13 -3.73 -9.78
CA ALA A 87 2.90 -3.23 -10.37
C ALA A 87 2.14 -2.28 -9.41
N GLU A 88 2.12 -2.56 -8.11
CA GLU A 88 1.58 -1.65 -7.09
C GLU A 88 2.34 -0.32 -7.06
N MET A 89 3.67 -0.35 -7.08
CA MET A 89 4.50 0.86 -7.16
C MET A 89 4.27 1.64 -8.46
N ALA A 90 4.11 0.97 -9.59
CA ALA A 90 3.80 1.65 -10.85
C ALA A 90 2.44 2.35 -10.81
N LEU A 91 1.43 1.72 -10.19
CA LEU A 91 0.09 2.27 -10.00
C LEU A 91 0.09 3.52 -9.10
N THR A 92 0.89 3.53 -8.03
CA THR A 92 1.01 4.71 -7.15
C THR A 92 1.69 5.86 -7.87
N VAL A 93 2.76 5.60 -8.63
CA VAL A 93 3.42 6.62 -9.48
C VAL A 93 2.43 7.20 -10.49
N LEU A 94 1.65 6.36 -11.17
CA LEU A 94 0.67 6.79 -12.16
C LEU A 94 -0.44 7.66 -11.52
N MET A 95 -0.87 7.33 -10.30
CA MET A 95 -1.79 8.16 -9.53
C MET A 95 -1.21 9.55 -9.22
N VAL A 96 0.05 9.61 -8.79
CA VAL A 96 0.73 10.89 -8.49
C VAL A 96 0.83 11.75 -9.75
N VAL A 97 1.24 11.17 -10.87
CA VAL A 97 1.31 11.88 -12.16
C VAL A 97 -0.05 12.43 -12.57
N ALA A 98 -1.12 11.64 -12.42
CA ALA A 98 -2.47 12.08 -12.74
C ALA A 98 -2.93 13.27 -11.87
N ILE A 99 -2.63 13.24 -10.56
CA ILE A 99 -2.93 14.35 -9.63
C ILE A 99 -2.16 15.61 -10.03
N VAL A 100 -0.87 15.48 -10.38
CA VAL A 100 -0.04 16.61 -10.83
C VAL A 100 -0.61 17.23 -12.11
N LEU A 101 -0.99 16.42 -13.09
CA LEU A 101 -1.59 16.91 -14.33
C LEU A 101 -2.90 17.67 -14.08
N LEU A 102 -3.76 17.16 -13.20
CA LEU A 102 -4.99 17.84 -12.82
C LEU A 102 -4.74 19.15 -12.06
N ALA A 103 -3.74 19.18 -11.19
CA ALA A 103 -3.35 20.41 -10.49
C ALA A 103 -2.86 21.48 -11.48
N VAL A 104 -2.01 21.11 -12.44
CA VAL A 104 -1.54 22.02 -13.50
C VAL A 104 -2.71 22.53 -14.35
N ALA A 105 -3.65 21.65 -14.70
CA ALA A 105 -4.84 22.03 -15.44
C ALA A 105 -5.74 23.01 -14.68
N LEU A 106 -5.94 22.77 -13.37
CA LEU A 106 -6.73 23.63 -12.50
C LEU A 106 -6.12 25.03 -12.39
N VAL A 107 -4.78 25.12 -12.28
CA VAL A 107 -4.05 26.40 -12.31
C VAL A 107 -4.22 27.10 -13.66
N GLY A 108 -4.13 26.37 -14.78
CA GLY A 108 -4.33 26.93 -16.13
C GLY A 108 -5.75 27.47 -16.36
N LEU A 109 -6.77 26.84 -15.76
CA LEU A 109 -8.17 27.28 -15.78
C LEU A 109 -8.41 28.51 -14.89
N ALA A 110 -7.88 28.49 -13.67
CA ALA A 110 -8.09 29.56 -12.68
C ALA A 110 -7.29 30.84 -13.00
N LEU A 111 -6.06 30.68 -13.51
CA LEU A 111 -5.12 31.78 -13.74
C LEU A 111 -4.54 31.71 -15.17
N PRO A 112 -5.33 32.02 -16.21
CA PRO A 112 -4.91 31.84 -17.60
C PRO A 112 -3.79 32.80 -18.03
N ARG A 113 -3.72 34.02 -17.47
CA ARG A 113 -2.70 35.02 -17.82
C ARG A 113 -1.27 34.58 -17.47
N PRO A 114 -0.94 34.22 -16.22
CA PRO A 114 0.41 33.74 -15.88
C PRO A 114 0.73 32.40 -16.55
N TYR A 115 -0.27 31.55 -16.79
CA TYR A 115 -0.09 30.25 -17.43
C TYR A 115 0.41 30.36 -18.89
N VAL A 116 -0.08 31.33 -19.67
CA VAL A 116 0.44 31.60 -21.04
C VAL A 116 1.92 31.98 -21.00
N HIS A 117 2.33 32.84 -20.07
CA HIS A 117 3.73 33.24 -19.96
C HIS A 117 4.65 32.07 -19.60
N VAL A 118 4.20 31.15 -18.75
CA VAL A 118 4.92 29.92 -18.43
C VAL A 118 5.02 28.98 -19.64
N LEU A 119 3.92 28.80 -20.39
CA LEU A 119 3.91 27.96 -21.60
C LEU A 119 4.83 28.50 -22.71
N VAL A 120 4.93 29.82 -22.85
CA VAL A 120 5.84 30.46 -23.80
C VAL A 120 7.30 30.36 -23.32
N ALA A 121 7.55 30.55 -22.03
CA ALA A 121 8.90 30.40 -21.45
C ALA A 121 9.44 28.97 -21.58
N LEU A 122 8.57 27.96 -21.48
CA LEU A 122 8.89 26.55 -21.72
C LEU A 122 9.00 26.19 -23.22
N LYS A 123 8.91 27.18 -24.13
CA LYS A 123 8.88 27.00 -25.60
C LYS A 123 7.76 26.08 -26.12
N ILE A 124 6.73 25.80 -25.32
CA ILE A 124 5.57 24.98 -25.73
C ILE A 124 4.65 25.79 -26.67
N LEU A 125 4.65 27.12 -26.54
CA LEU A 125 3.95 28.04 -27.43
C LEU A 125 4.90 29.12 -27.97
N LYS A 126 4.78 29.45 -29.26
CA LYS A 126 5.41 30.64 -29.88
C LYS A 126 4.36 31.73 -30.07
N TRP A 127 4.72 32.98 -29.75
CA TRP A 127 3.88 34.13 -30.11
C TRP A 127 3.89 34.30 -31.63
N LYS A 128 2.71 34.40 -32.23
CA LYS A 128 2.58 34.80 -33.63
C LYS A 128 2.40 36.31 -33.69
N THR A 129 3.46 37.04 -33.36
CA THR A 129 3.61 38.43 -33.80
C THR A 129 4.68 38.37 -34.88
N GLY A 130 4.37 38.87 -36.06
CA GLY A 130 5.31 38.90 -37.17
C GLY A 130 6.51 39.76 -36.77
N ASP A 131 7.59 39.08 -36.42
CA ASP A 131 8.96 39.45 -36.75
C ASP A 131 9.71 38.13 -36.75
N ALA A 132 10.00 37.68 -37.97
CA ALA A 132 11.05 36.70 -38.18
C ALA A 132 12.37 37.33 -37.75
N ASP A 133 13.26 36.48 -37.23
CA ASP A 133 14.68 36.75 -37.00
C ASP A 133 15.03 37.60 -35.76
N GLU A 134 15.31 36.92 -34.63
CA GLU A 134 16.41 37.25 -33.68
C GLU A 134 16.35 36.47 -32.34
N VAL A 135 15.92 35.19 -32.29
CA VAL A 135 16.09 34.40 -31.05
C VAL A 135 16.48 32.95 -31.32
N GLU A 136 17.29 32.70 -32.34
CA GLU A 136 17.81 31.35 -32.60
C GLU A 136 19.06 31.03 -31.76
N ASN A 137 19.72 32.02 -31.13
CA ASN A 137 20.98 31.80 -30.39
C ASN A 137 21.09 32.48 -29.01
N ALA A 138 19.99 32.73 -28.29
CA ALA A 138 20.07 33.22 -26.91
C ALA A 138 20.22 32.05 -25.92
N SER A 139 21.41 31.95 -25.32
CA SER A 139 21.80 30.92 -24.36
C SER A 139 20.91 30.92 -23.10
N LEU A 140 20.77 29.76 -22.44
CA LEU A 140 20.00 29.58 -21.18
C LEU A 140 20.36 30.60 -20.08
N ARG A 141 21.54 31.22 -20.14
CA ARG A 141 22.02 32.25 -19.22
C ARG A 141 21.30 33.60 -19.37
N GLU A 142 21.09 34.07 -20.60
CA GLU A 142 20.35 35.33 -20.84
C GLU A 142 18.87 35.21 -20.48
N ILE A 143 18.31 34.00 -20.60
CA ILE A 143 16.94 33.70 -20.18
C ILE A 143 16.83 33.68 -18.65
N LEU A 144 17.86 33.19 -17.93
CA LEU A 144 17.91 33.24 -16.47
C LEU A 144 18.01 34.69 -15.95
N GLU A 145 18.77 35.55 -16.64
CA GLU A 145 18.87 36.98 -16.31
C GLU A 145 17.57 37.75 -16.59
N LYS A 146 16.89 37.47 -17.71
CA LYS A 146 15.56 38.05 -17.99
C LYS A 146 14.43 37.49 -17.10
N ILE A 147 14.61 36.30 -16.51
CA ILE A 147 13.70 35.75 -15.49
C ILE A 147 13.94 36.40 -14.11
N GLY A 148 15.13 36.96 -13.85
CA GLY A 148 15.44 37.72 -12.65
C GLY A 148 14.59 38.99 -12.45
N ASP A 149 14.00 39.51 -13.54
CA ASP A 149 13.25 40.77 -13.54
C ASP A 149 11.73 40.60 -13.77
N VAL A 150 11.23 39.35 -13.67
CA VAL A 150 9.79 39.09 -13.52
C VAL A 150 9.54 38.91 -12.02
N PRO A 151 8.60 39.64 -11.38
CA PRO A 151 8.44 39.57 -9.94
C PRO A 151 8.15 38.12 -9.51
N LEU A 152 9.16 37.43 -8.96
CA LEU A 152 9.13 36.03 -8.55
C LEU A 152 7.89 35.71 -7.70
N LYS A 153 7.37 36.71 -6.98
CA LYS A 153 6.12 36.64 -6.21
C LYS A 153 4.91 36.16 -7.00
N LYS A 154 4.82 36.42 -8.32
CA LYS A 154 3.66 36.00 -9.14
C LYS A 154 3.81 34.61 -9.76
N LEU A 155 5.05 34.11 -9.91
CA LEU A 155 5.34 32.76 -10.41
C LEU A 155 5.48 31.73 -9.28
N ALA A 156 5.87 32.18 -8.08
CA ALA A 156 5.99 31.35 -6.89
C ALA A 156 4.65 30.78 -6.39
N ILE A 157 3.53 31.45 -6.67
CA ILE A 157 2.20 31.01 -6.24
C ILE A 157 1.77 29.71 -6.94
N PRO A 158 1.75 29.60 -8.28
CA PRO A 158 1.40 28.34 -8.94
C PRO A 158 2.42 27.23 -8.67
N PHE A 159 3.72 27.55 -8.59
CA PHE A 159 4.74 26.56 -8.24
C PHE A 159 4.59 26.08 -6.79
N GLY A 160 4.27 26.99 -5.87
CA GLY A 160 3.98 26.69 -4.47
C GLY A 160 2.74 25.83 -4.29
N ILE A 161 1.69 26.02 -5.09
CA ILE A 161 0.48 25.18 -5.06
C ILE A 161 0.79 23.75 -5.54
N VAL A 162 1.55 23.61 -6.64
CA VAL A 162 1.96 22.29 -7.15
C VAL A 162 2.90 21.61 -6.16
N ALA A 163 3.89 22.32 -5.62
CA ALA A 163 4.78 21.79 -4.59
C ALA A 163 4.05 21.39 -3.31
N ALA A 164 3.11 22.22 -2.84
CA ALA A 164 2.29 21.91 -1.67
C ALA A 164 1.41 20.67 -1.89
N LEU A 165 0.81 20.51 -3.09
CA LEU A 165 0.04 19.31 -3.43
C LEU A 165 0.90 18.05 -3.50
N VAL A 166 2.11 18.14 -4.06
CA VAL A 166 3.07 17.03 -4.09
C VAL A 166 3.52 16.66 -2.67
N ILE A 167 3.79 17.66 -1.81
CA ILE A 167 4.13 17.43 -0.40
C ILE A 167 2.96 16.80 0.34
N VAL A 168 1.73 17.28 0.15
CA VAL A 168 0.52 16.71 0.78
C VAL A 168 0.30 15.27 0.31
N ALA A 169 0.48 14.97 -0.98
CA ALA A 169 0.37 13.60 -1.50
C ALA A 169 1.44 12.66 -0.89
N LEU A 170 2.69 13.11 -0.79
CA LEU A 170 3.78 12.36 -0.13
C LEU A 170 3.57 12.20 1.38
N VAL A 171 2.97 13.19 2.05
CA VAL A 171 2.64 13.11 3.47
C VAL A 171 1.49 12.13 3.70
N ILE A 172 0.45 12.15 2.85
CA ILE A 172 -0.68 11.22 2.96
C ILE A 172 -0.23 9.77 2.72
N SER A 173 0.64 9.52 1.73
CA SER A 173 1.17 8.17 1.49
C SER A 173 1.97 7.67 2.70
N ASN A 174 2.87 8.52 3.24
CA ASN A 174 3.66 8.16 4.42
C ASN A 174 2.82 8.00 5.70
N CYS A 175 1.74 8.77 5.86
CA CYS A 175 0.81 8.60 6.98
C CYS A 175 0.01 7.31 6.87
N HIS A 176 -0.41 6.91 5.66
CA HIS A 176 -1.15 5.67 5.48
C HIS A 176 -0.30 4.44 5.83
N ASP A 177 0.98 4.44 5.46
CA ASP A 177 1.91 3.37 5.81
C ASP A 177 2.21 3.32 7.31
N LYS A 178 2.35 4.49 7.97
CA LYS A 178 2.52 4.57 9.43
C LYS A 178 1.28 4.12 10.21
N ILE A 179 0.08 4.44 9.73
CA ILE A 179 -1.17 4.01 10.37
C ILE A 179 -1.35 2.50 10.22
N LYS A 180 -1.03 1.93 9.05
CA LYS A 180 -1.01 0.48 8.86
C LYS A 180 -0.01 -0.20 9.77
N ALA A 181 1.22 0.31 9.87
CA ALA A 181 2.23 -0.24 10.78
C ALA A 181 1.78 -0.18 12.25
N ALA A 182 1.24 0.96 12.71
CA ALA A 182 0.73 1.10 14.07
C ALA A 182 -0.46 0.15 14.37
N SER A 183 -1.33 -0.10 13.39
CA SER A 183 -2.43 -1.05 13.54
C SER A 183 -1.95 -2.51 13.65
N VAL A 184 -0.84 -2.85 12.97
CA VAL A 184 -0.23 -4.18 13.03
C VAL A 184 0.46 -4.39 14.36
N ASP A 185 1.22 -3.41 14.86
CA ASP A 185 1.90 -3.51 16.16
C ASP A 185 0.89 -3.67 17.31
N GLY A 186 -0.20 -2.87 17.32
CA GLY A 186 -1.25 -3.00 18.32
C GLY A 186 -1.94 -4.37 18.33
N ALA A 187 -2.19 -4.94 17.14
CA ALA A 187 -2.75 -6.28 17.00
C ALA A 187 -1.77 -7.38 17.48
N VAL A 188 -0.47 -7.20 17.20
CA VAL A 188 0.58 -8.11 17.67
C VAL A 188 0.67 -8.09 19.21
N ASP A 189 0.67 -6.92 19.83
CA ASP A 189 0.74 -6.78 21.28
C ASP A 189 -0.47 -7.43 21.97
N GLU A 190 -1.68 -7.22 21.43
CA GLU A 190 -2.90 -7.88 21.91
C GLU A 190 -2.77 -9.41 21.88
N LEU A 191 -2.28 -9.98 20.77
CA LEU A 191 -2.05 -11.41 20.63
C LEU A 191 -1.03 -11.93 21.65
N GLN A 192 0.06 -11.20 21.89
CA GLN A 192 1.05 -11.60 22.89
C GLN A 192 0.49 -11.55 24.31
N GLN A 193 -0.28 -10.52 24.64
CA GLN A 193 -0.92 -10.36 25.96
C GLN A 193 -1.93 -11.47 26.24
N GLN A 194 -2.78 -11.82 25.26
CA GLN A 194 -3.75 -12.91 25.40
C GLN A 194 -3.05 -14.27 25.55
N ALA A 195 -1.99 -14.52 24.77
CA ALA A 195 -1.18 -15.73 24.92
C ALA A 195 -0.48 -15.81 26.29
N ALA A 196 0.05 -14.68 26.79
CA ALA A 196 0.67 -14.60 28.11
C ALA A 196 -0.34 -14.89 29.24
N THR A 197 -1.55 -14.35 29.12
CA THR A 197 -2.64 -14.57 30.08
C THR A 197 -3.06 -16.04 30.12
N TYR A 198 -3.16 -16.70 28.97
CA TYR A 198 -3.41 -18.14 28.92
C TYR A 198 -2.28 -18.95 29.58
N ILE A 199 -1.01 -18.60 29.29
CA ILE A 199 0.15 -19.29 29.86
C ILE A 199 0.22 -19.13 31.39
N SER A 200 -0.04 -17.93 31.91
CA SER A 200 -0.01 -17.67 33.35
C SER A 200 -1.14 -18.40 34.08
N ALA A 201 -2.36 -18.38 33.51
CA ALA A 201 -3.49 -19.15 34.02
C ALA A 201 -3.20 -20.66 34.03
N GLN A 202 -2.56 -21.17 32.98
CA GLN A 202 -2.22 -22.59 32.92
C GLN A 202 -1.17 -22.99 33.96
N ARG A 203 -0.19 -22.11 34.21
CA ARG A 203 0.83 -22.33 35.25
C ARG A 203 0.23 -22.31 36.65
N SER A 204 -0.64 -21.35 36.96
CA SER A 204 -1.28 -21.25 38.27
C SER A 204 -2.20 -22.45 38.53
N TYR A 205 -2.98 -22.87 37.53
CA TYR A 205 -3.83 -24.05 37.62
C TYR A 205 -3.02 -25.35 37.79
N PHE A 206 -1.93 -25.49 37.03
CA PHE A 206 -1.05 -26.65 37.14
C PHE A 206 -0.33 -26.69 38.50
N ALA A 207 0.07 -25.55 39.08
CA ALA A 207 0.70 -25.51 40.39
C ALA A 207 -0.20 -26.11 41.48
N GLN A 208 -1.51 -25.84 41.41
CA GLN A 208 -2.49 -26.31 42.39
C GLN A 208 -2.95 -27.75 42.15
N LYS A 209 -3.27 -28.12 40.91
CA LYS A 209 -3.91 -29.41 40.61
C LYS A 209 -3.00 -30.43 39.93
N LYS A 210 -1.82 -30.03 39.46
CA LYS A 210 -0.87 -30.87 38.68
C LYS A 210 -1.50 -31.52 37.43
N VAL A 211 -2.54 -30.87 36.87
CA VAL A 211 -3.21 -31.26 35.63
C VAL A 211 -3.38 -30.03 34.74
N VAL A 212 -3.47 -30.26 33.43
CA VAL A 212 -3.72 -29.24 32.42
C VAL A 212 -5.21 -28.88 32.41
N GLY A 213 -5.51 -27.59 32.62
CA GLY A 213 -6.88 -27.07 32.57
C GLY A 213 -7.33 -26.76 31.15
N GLY A 214 -8.63 -26.85 30.90
CA GLY A 214 -9.30 -26.24 29.75
C GLY A 214 -9.94 -24.89 30.12
N ALA A 215 -10.59 -24.20 29.18
CA ALA A 215 -11.04 -22.81 29.39
C ALA A 215 -11.92 -22.61 30.64
N LYS A 216 -12.93 -23.46 30.86
CA LYS A 216 -13.75 -23.44 32.09
C LYS A 216 -12.95 -23.60 33.38
N ALA A 217 -11.90 -24.43 33.36
CA ALA A 217 -11.05 -24.66 34.52
C ALA A 217 -10.08 -23.49 34.79
N LEU A 218 -9.74 -22.75 33.74
CA LEU A 218 -8.88 -21.57 33.77
C LEU A 218 -9.64 -20.27 34.00
N GLN A 219 -10.97 -20.33 34.09
CA GLN A 219 -11.85 -19.15 34.16
C GLN A 219 -11.67 -18.20 32.97
N LEU A 220 -11.32 -18.75 31.81
CA LEU A 220 -11.17 -18.03 30.55
C LEU A 220 -12.34 -18.36 29.62
N PRO A 221 -12.77 -17.42 28.76
CA PRO A 221 -13.81 -17.71 27.78
C PRO A 221 -13.34 -18.77 26.78
N ASP A 222 -14.23 -19.72 26.44
CA ASP A 222 -13.95 -20.79 25.46
C ASP A 222 -13.66 -20.21 24.06
N SER A 223 -14.26 -19.06 23.74
CA SER A 223 -13.98 -18.28 22.55
C SER A 223 -14.07 -16.79 22.84
N LEU A 224 -13.09 -16.02 22.37
CA LEU A 224 -13.07 -14.55 22.41
C LEU A 224 -12.82 -14.04 21.00
N SER A 225 -13.54 -13.02 20.59
CA SER A 225 -13.47 -12.47 19.25
C SER A 225 -13.20 -10.97 19.37
N THR A 226 -12.06 -10.53 18.86
CA THR A 226 -11.68 -9.11 18.79
C THR A 226 -11.66 -8.65 17.34
N ASP A 227 -11.32 -7.38 17.12
CA ASP A 227 -11.35 -6.78 15.77
C ASP A 227 -10.31 -7.44 14.85
N ALA A 228 -9.12 -7.75 15.37
CA ALA A 228 -8.04 -8.38 14.61
C ALA A 228 -8.02 -9.92 14.68
N PHE A 229 -8.49 -10.52 15.79
CA PHE A 229 -8.31 -11.95 16.04
C PHE A 229 -9.58 -12.68 16.51
N THR A 230 -9.58 -14.00 16.28
CA THR A 230 -10.48 -14.95 16.94
C THR A 230 -9.65 -15.90 17.79
N TYR A 231 -9.87 -15.85 19.10
CA TYR A 231 -9.27 -16.73 20.08
C TYR A 231 -10.21 -17.88 20.41
N LYS A 232 -9.67 -19.09 20.46
CA LYS A 232 -10.39 -20.29 20.91
C LYS A 232 -9.50 -21.12 21.82
N ILE A 233 -10.05 -21.59 22.91
CA ILE A 233 -9.39 -22.54 23.81
C ILE A 233 -10.09 -23.88 23.65
N THR A 234 -9.39 -24.88 23.12
CA THR A 234 -9.92 -26.23 22.94
C THR A 234 -9.08 -27.21 23.73
N GLY A 235 -9.62 -27.66 24.87
CA GLY A 235 -8.90 -28.51 25.82
C GLY A 235 -7.63 -27.80 26.31
N SER A 236 -6.46 -28.37 26.00
CA SER A 236 -5.16 -27.84 26.41
C SER A 236 -4.49 -26.86 25.43
N ARG A 237 -5.23 -26.44 24.39
CA ARG A 237 -4.70 -25.64 23.29
C ARG A 237 -5.40 -24.29 23.22
N PHE A 238 -4.60 -23.24 23.25
CA PHE A 238 -4.98 -21.90 22.85
C PHE A 238 -4.68 -21.72 21.37
N LEU A 239 -5.66 -21.23 20.61
CA LEU A 239 -5.58 -20.94 19.20
C LEU A 239 -5.99 -19.49 18.96
N ALA A 240 -5.13 -18.69 18.33
CA ALA A 240 -5.46 -17.37 17.82
C ALA A 240 -5.46 -17.43 16.28
N THR A 241 -6.53 -16.95 15.66
CA THR A 241 -6.68 -16.90 14.19
C THR A 241 -6.89 -15.45 13.77
N SER A 242 -6.07 -14.93 12.86
CA SER A 242 -6.25 -13.57 12.33
C SER A 242 -7.53 -13.49 11.49
N LYS A 243 -8.30 -12.41 11.65
CA LYS A 243 -9.46 -12.09 10.82
C LYS A 243 -9.12 -11.17 9.67
N VAL A 244 -8.15 -10.29 9.90
CA VAL A 244 -7.69 -9.27 8.95
C VAL A 244 -6.25 -9.57 8.54
N PRO A 245 -5.82 -9.17 7.35
CA PRO A 245 -4.42 -9.23 6.98
C PRO A 245 -3.60 -8.27 7.85
N LEU A 246 -2.47 -8.74 8.36
CA LEU A 246 -1.55 -7.98 9.21
C LEU A 246 -0.27 -7.73 8.44
N GLY A 247 -0.20 -6.60 7.73
CA GLY A 247 0.89 -6.33 6.78
C GLY A 247 0.97 -7.42 5.70
N ASP A 248 2.13 -8.08 5.62
CA ASP A 248 2.39 -9.19 4.68
C ASP A 248 1.80 -10.54 5.14
N CYS A 249 1.11 -10.57 6.28
CA CYS A 249 0.52 -11.79 6.83
C CYS A 249 -0.95 -11.92 6.40
N PRO A 250 -1.33 -12.99 5.66
CA PRO A 250 -2.70 -13.15 5.21
C PRO A 250 -3.66 -13.44 6.38
N ALA A 251 -4.92 -13.05 6.20
CA ALA A 251 -6.01 -13.39 7.11
C ALA A 251 -6.19 -14.92 7.21
N GLY A 252 -6.59 -15.41 8.38
CA GLY A 252 -6.79 -16.83 8.66
C GLY A 252 -5.52 -17.57 9.12
N THR A 253 -4.40 -16.86 9.28
CA THR A 253 -3.18 -17.38 9.87
C THR A 253 -3.37 -17.70 11.35
N LYS A 254 -2.71 -18.77 11.82
CA LYS A 254 -2.98 -19.37 13.13
C LYS A 254 -1.73 -19.39 13.99
N TRP A 255 -1.85 -18.87 15.20
CA TRP A 255 -0.89 -19.01 16.29
C TRP A 255 -1.47 -19.98 17.30
N TYR A 256 -0.64 -20.86 17.86
CA TYR A 256 -1.11 -21.76 18.90
C TYR A 256 -0.11 -21.96 20.04
N VAL A 257 -0.67 -22.10 21.23
CA VAL A 257 0.03 -22.49 22.45
C VAL A 257 -0.63 -23.76 22.98
N SER A 258 0.11 -24.85 23.06
CA SER A 258 -0.40 -26.12 23.61
C SER A 258 0.33 -26.49 24.89
N ALA A 259 -0.44 -26.80 25.92
CA ALA A 259 0.06 -27.30 27.19
C ALA A 259 0.00 -28.84 27.23
N SER A 260 1.06 -29.46 27.73
CA SER A 260 1.14 -30.90 27.95
C SER A 260 1.89 -31.19 29.25
N VAL A 261 1.55 -32.29 29.91
CA VAL A 261 2.30 -32.78 31.07
C VAL A 261 3.32 -33.81 30.61
N LYS A 262 4.57 -33.71 31.04
CA LYS A 262 5.58 -34.76 30.88
C LYS A 262 6.06 -35.24 32.25
N GLY A 263 6.55 -36.47 32.30
CA GLY A 263 7.06 -37.10 33.52
C GLY A 263 6.02 -38.00 34.19
N VAL A 264 6.47 -39.21 34.57
CA VAL A 264 5.64 -40.24 35.21
C VAL A 264 5.63 -40.06 36.74
N PHE A 265 6.76 -39.60 37.31
CA PHE A 265 6.95 -39.42 38.75
C PHE A 265 6.93 -37.94 39.16
N GLU A 266 7.64 -37.08 38.43
CA GLU A 266 7.55 -35.62 38.57
C GLU A 266 6.82 -35.04 37.36
N LYS A 267 5.56 -34.66 37.56
CA LYS A 267 4.74 -34.06 36.51
C LYS A 267 5.23 -32.63 36.24
N GLU A 268 5.83 -32.43 35.09
CA GLU A 268 6.26 -31.12 34.59
C GLU A 268 5.31 -30.58 33.53
N LEU A 269 4.99 -29.29 33.61
CA LEU A 269 4.20 -28.59 32.60
C LEU A 269 5.11 -28.16 31.43
N GLN A 270 4.90 -28.75 30.26
CA GLN A 270 5.52 -28.31 29.02
C GLN A 270 4.55 -27.46 28.20
N LEU A 271 5.00 -26.26 27.82
CA LEU A 271 4.26 -25.33 26.98
C LEU A 271 4.93 -25.25 25.61
N TYR A 272 4.26 -25.77 24.60
CA TYR A 272 4.68 -25.65 23.20
C TYR A 272 4.04 -24.42 22.58
N ARG A 273 4.86 -23.59 21.95
CA ARG A 273 4.43 -22.37 21.25
C ARG A 273 4.85 -22.52 19.80
N ALA A 274 3.90 -22.37 18.89
CA ALA A 274 4.18 -22.49 17.47
C ALA A 274 3.81 -21.21 16.74
N LEU A 275 4.75 -20.81 15.88
CA LEU A 275 4.56 -19.72 14.94
C LEU A 275 3.76 -20.22 13.73
N PRO A 276 3.11 -19.31 12.99
CA PRO A 276 2.53 -19.61 11.70
C PRO A 276 3.59 -20.19 10.74
N LYS A 277 3.14 -20.99 9.77
CA LYS A 277 4.03 -21.59 8.76
C LYS A 277 4.58 -20.56 7.78
N ASP A 278 3.85 -19.45 7.58
CA ASP A 278 4.28 -18.36 6.73
C ASP A 278 5.39 -17.55 7.40
N SER A 279 6.51 -17.40 6.67
CA SER A 279 7.72 -16.73 7.17
C SER A 279 7.49 -15.23 7.41
N ALA A 280 6.62 -14.59 6.63
CA ALA A 280 6.21 -13.19 6.83
C ALA A 280 5.49 -13.01 8.17
N CYS A 281 4.52 -13.87 8.48
CA CYS A 281 3.81 -13.86 9.76
C CYS A 281 4.71 -14.21 10.95
N ALA A 282 5.67 -15.13 10.74
CA ALA A 282 6.62 -15.51 11.79
C ALA A 282 7.58 -14.36 12.15
N LYS A 283 7.90 -13.47 11.19
CA LYS A 283 8.72 -12.27 11.41
C LYS A 283 7.99 -11.18 12.19
N LEU A 284 6.66 -11.10 12.08
CA LEU A 284 5.85 -10.12 12.83
C LEU A 284 5.79 -10.43 14.32
N THR A 285 5.89 -11.70 14.70
CA THR A 285 5.79 -12.11 16.11
C THR A 285 7.05 -12.87 16.58
N PRO A 286 8.25 -12.27 16.54
CA PRO A 286 9.50 -12.97 16.86
C PRO A 286 9.56 -13.39 18.34
N GLU A 287 9.00 -12.56 19.22
CA GLU A 287 8.91 -12.79 20.67
C GLU A 287 7.92 -13.90 21.05
N PHE A 288 7.03 -14.33 20.15
CA PHE A 288 5.94 -15.27 20.48
C PHE A 288 6.44 -16.63 21.00
N LYS A 289 7.64 -17.07 20.57
CA LYS A 289 8.29 -18.28 21.08
C LYS A 289 8.79 -18.14 22.52
N ASN A 290 8.98 -16.92 23.01
CA ASN A 290 9.56 -16.62 24.31
C ASN A 290 8.54 -16.17 25.36
N ILE A 291 7.26 -15.99 24.98
CA ILE A 291 6.20 -15.52 25.90
C ILE A 291 6.12 -16.41 27.15
N GLY A 292 6.33 -15.80 28.32
CA GLY A 292 6.30 -16.48 29.62
C GLY A 292 7.51 -17.38 29.90
N ARG A 293 8.60 -17.35 29.12
CA ARG A 293 9.88 -17.95 29.56
C ARG A 293 10.69 -17.02 30.47
N LYS A 294 10.42 -15.72 30.42
CA LYS A 294 10.89 -14.73 31.39
C LYS A 294 9.92 -14.66 32.56
#